data_AF-A0A4P7ZWN2-F1
#
_entry.id   AF-A0A4P7ZWN2-F1
#
_cell.length_a   1.000
_cell.length_b   1.000
_cell.length_c   1.000
_cell.angle_alpha   90.00
_cell.angle_beta   90.00
_cell.angle_gamma   90.00
#
_symmetry.space_group_name_H-M   'P 1'
#
loop_
_entity.id
_entity.type
_entity.pdbx_description
1 polymer ?
#
loop_
_entity_poly.entity_id
_entity_poly.type
_entity_poly.pdbx_seq_one_letter_code
_entity_poly.pdbx_strand_id
1 'polypeptide(L)'
;MVVLYGLVYFLPFGVFEYWTTNEDGPSEWLQFAAYAGACVCSLRVLWQRRRRWRSLQWLAWLLLALFLFYVAAEEISWGERVHGWGVEALRQINAQKETNIHNLPAVQNYLHVSFIAAGLFFGFAGWRWMPRIDAWPARRYSLYFLIVALFYTYFDLSWITHAERIRNDQEGLELLMAVGLFLHARQWAFNPPSLAAAADREPAGSPD
;
A
#
# COMPACT_ATOMS: atom_id res chain seq x y z
N MET A 1 4.64 13.20 -8.54
CA MET A 1 4.97 12.56 -7.26
C MET A 1 6.42 12.11 -7.20
N VAL A 2 6.98 11.32 -8.13
CA VAL A 2 8.44 11.08 -8.16
C VAL A 2 9.26 12.39 -8.27
N VAL A 3 8.78 13.35 -9.07
CA VAL A 3 9.37 14.70 -9.15
C VAL A 3 9.17 15.52 -7.87
N LEU A 4 8.09 15.27 -7.12
CA LEU A 4 7.75 16.00 -5.90
C LEU A 4 8.56 15.45 -4.71
N TYR A 5 8.66 14.12 -4.62
CA TYR A 5 9.58 13.40 -3.75
C TYR A 5 11.03 13.80 -4.03
N GLY A 6 11.44 13.84 -5.30
CA GLY A 6 12.76 14.34 -5.71
C GLY A 6 12.99 15.81 -5.33
N LEU A 7 11.97 16.67 -5.43
CA LEU A 7 12.08 18.08 -5.01
C LEU A 7 12.22 18.22 -3.49
N VAL A 8 11.47 17.44 -2.71
CA VAL A 8 11.58 17.43 -1.24
C VAL A 8 12.90 16.80 -0.79
N TYR A 9 13.40 15.79 -1.51
CA TYR A 9 14.68 15.12 -1.27
C TYR A 9 15.89 16.08 -1.31
N PHE A 10 15.84 17.13 -2.13
CA PHE A 10 16.91 18.12 -2.27
C PHE A 10 16.69 19.40 -1.44
N LEU A 11 15.62 19.51 -0.64
CA LEU A 11 15.39 20.69 0.21
C LEU A 11 16.33 20.67 1.43
N PRO A 12 17.28 21.61 1.55
CA PRO A 12 18.34 21.53 2.56
C PRO A 12 17.90 22.19 3.88
N PHE A 13 16.90 21.66 4.59
CA PHE A 13 16.42 22.32 5.83
C PHE A 13 15.78 21.38 6.90
N GLY A 14 16.04 20.07 6.90
CA GLY A 14 15.40 19.16 7.87
C GLY A 14 13.87 18.99 7.71
N VAL A 15 13.29 19.61 6.68
CA VAL A 15 11.86 19.50 6.31
C VAL A 15 11.51 18.06 5.91
N PHE A 16 12.45 17.35 5.29
CA PHE A 16 12.30 15.93 4.99
C PHE A 16 12.23 15.10 6.28
N GLU A 17 13.10 15.34 7.26
CA GLU A 17 13.09 14.62 8.55
C GLU A 17 11.78 14.83 9.33
N TYR A 18 11.24 16.05 9.38
CA TYR A 18 9.93 16.32 9.99
C TYR A 18 8.76 15.63 9.26
N TRP A 19 8.91 15.36 7.96
CA TRP A 19 7.87 14.78 7.11
C TRP A 19 7.91 13.25 7.05
N THR A 20 9.03 12.62 7.40
CA THR A 20 9.26 11.16 7.23
C THR A 20 9.77 10.42 8.46
N THR A 21 10.00 11.12 9.59
CA THR A 21 10.73 10.54 10.74
C THR A 21 10.07 10.82 12.09
N ASN A 22 8.97 11.57 12.11
CA ASN A 22 8.21 11.82 13.34
C ASN A 22 6.97 10.93 13.33
N GLU A 23 6.78 10.17 14.41
CA GLU A 23 5.50 9.53 14.75
C GLU A 23 4.39 10.60 14.72
N ASP A 24 3.22 10.28 14.15
CA ASP A 24 2.15 11.23 13.78
C ASP A 24 2.50 12.24 12.67
N GLY A 25 3.47 11.90 11.83
CA GLY A 25 3.89 12.70 10.69
C GLY A 25 2.77 12.93 9.65
N PRO A 26 2.87 13.99 8.83
CA PRO A 26 1.96 14.19 7.70
C PRO A 26 1.94 13.01 6.72
N SER A 27 3.02 12.23 6.65
CA SER A 27 3.16 10.97 5.92
C SER A 27 2.09 9.96 6.32
N GLU A 28 2.00 9.58 7.59
CA GLU A 28 1.04 8.59 8.13
C GLU A 28 -0.42 8.99 7.85
N TRP A 29 -0.76 10.27 8.04
CA TRP A 29 -2.10 10.77 7.71
C TRP A 29 -2.40 10.70 6.21
N LEU A 30 -1.41 10.91 5.35
CA LEU A 30 -1.55 10.72 3.91
C LEU A 30 -1.64 9.24 3.54
N GLN A 31 -0.92 8.35 4.24
CA GLN A 31 -1.03 6.90 4.07
C GLN A 31 -2.44 6.44 4.41
N PHE A 32 -2.93 6.79 5.60
CA PHE A 32 -4.30 6.57 6.04
C PHE A 32 -5.31 7.08 5.00
N ALA A 33 -5.18 8.34 4.57
CA ALA A 33 -6.12 8.93 3.61
C ALA A 33 -6.11 8.20 2.26
N ALA A 34 -4.94 7.78 1.78
CA ALA A 34 -4.81 7.03 0.54
C ALA A 34 -5.41 5.62 0.67
N TYR A 35 -5.11 4.87 1.72
CA TYR A 35 -5.69 3.54 1.96
C TYR A 35 -7.20 3.59 2.20
N ALA A 36 -7.68 4.54 3.02
CA ALA A 36 -9.10 4.76 3.25
C ALA A 36 -9.82 5.16 1.94
N GLY A 37 -9.23 6.06 1.15
CA GLY A 37 -9.74 6.43 -0.18
C GLY A 37 -9.79 5.24 -1.14
N ALA A 38 -8.77 4.37 -1.12
CA ALA A 38 -8.73 3.15 -1.91
C ALA A 38 -9.82 2.17 -1.47
N CYS A 39 -10.05 2.03 -0.16
CA CYS A 39 -11.11 1.22 0.41
C CYS A 39 -12.49 1.72 -0.05
N VAL A 40 -12.77 3.01 0.07
CA VAL A 40 -14.02 3.63 -0.40
C VAL A 40 -14.22 3.40 -1.91
N CYS A 41 -13.18 3.56 -2.72
CA CYS A 41 -13.24 3.27 -4.15
C CYS A 41 -13.56 1.78 -4.42
N SER A 42 -12.94 0.87 -3.67
CA SER A 42 -13.18 -0.57 -3.78
C SER A 42 -14.61 -0.95 -3.38
N LEU A 43 -15.15 -0.37 -2.30
CA LEU A 43 -16.54 -0.53 -1.89
C LEU A 43 -17.51 -0.01 -2.96
N ARG A 44 -17.19 1.11 -3.62
CA ARG A 44 -17.96 1.62 -4.75
C ARG A 44 -17.95 0.64 -5.94
N VAL A 45 -16.81 0.02 -6.25
CA VAL A 45 -16.74 -1.03 -7.29
C VAL A 45 -17.62 -2.24 -6.91
N LEU A 46 -17.57 -2.69 -5.66
CA LEU A 46 -18.42 -3.77 -5.16
C LEU A 46 -19.92 -3.44 -5.29
N TRP A 47 -20.29 -2.21 -4.95
CA TRP A 47 -21.67 -1.71 -5.10
C TRP A 47 -22.13 -1.69 -6.56
N GLN A 48 -21.29 -1.20 -7.47
CA GLN A 48 -21.57 -1.20 -8.91
C GLN A 48 -21.75 -2.62 -9.45
N ARG A 49 -20.95 -3.57 -8.93
CA ARG A 49 -20.96 -4.98 -9.33
C ARG A 49 -21.85 -5.88 -8.45
N ARG A 50 -22.70 -5.34 -7.58
CA ARG A 50 -23.49 -6.09 -6.58
C ARG A 50 -24.39 -7.20 -7.15
N ARG A 51 -24.83 -7.07 -8.39
CA ARG A 51 -25.61 -8.12 -9.09
C ARG A 51 -24.77 -9.36 -9.43
N ARG A 52 -23.44 -9.27 -9.37
CA ARG A 52 -22.46 -10.34 -9.66
C ARG A 52 -21.67 -10.75 -8.41
N TRP A 53 -22.30 -10.74 -7.23
CA TRP A 53 -21.64 -10.99 -5.94
C TRP A 53 -20.94 -12.36 -5.82
N ARG A 54 -21.37 -13.36 -6.59
CA ARG A 54 -20.72 -14.68 -6.66
C ARG A 54 -19.54 -14.75 -7.63
N SER A 55 -19.25 -13.69 -8.37
CA SER A 55 -18.15 -13.69 -9.34
C SER A 55 -16.79 -13.59 -8.64
N LEU A 56 -15.78 -14.25 -9.21
CA LEU A 56 -14.40 -14.16 -8.74
C LEU A 56 -13.92 -12.70 -8.65
N GLN A 57 -14.36 -11.84 -9.58
CA GLN A 57 -14.05 -10.41 -9.55
C GLN A 57 -14.61 -9.73 -8.31
N TRP A 58 -15.87 -10.00 -7.98
CA TRP A 58 -16.49 -9.39 -6.82
C TRP A 58 -15.80 -9.84 -5.54
N LEU A 59 -15.47 -11.13 -5.42
CA LEU A 59 -14.70 -11.66 -4.28
C LEU A 59 -13.31 -11.01 -4.17
N ALA A 60 -12.57 -10.88 -5.28
CA ALA A 60 -11.25 -10.25 -5.29
C ALA A 60 -11.30 -8.79 -4.81
N TRP A 61 -12.30 -8.02 -5.27
CA TRP A 61 -12.52 -6.65 -4.80
C TRP A 61 -12.94 -6.59 -3.33
N LEU A 62 -13.69 -7.59 -2.83
CA LEU A 62 -14.06 -7.66 -1.42
C LEU A 62 -12.83 -7.90 -0.55
N LEU A 63 -12.00 -8.86 -0.91
CA LEU A 63 -10.75 -9.15 -0.20
C LEU A 63 -9.82 -7.93 -0.20
N LEU A 64 -9.69 -7.24 -1.34
CA LEU A 64 -8.93 -6.00 -1.41
C LEU A 64 -9.52 -4.90 -0.52
N ALA A 65 -10.85 -4.70 -0.52
CA ALA A 65 -11.48 -3.70 0.33
C ALA A 65 -11.27 -3.98 1.83
N LEU A 66 -11.39 -5.25 2.25
CA LEU A 66 -11.12 -5.66 3.63
C LEU A 66 -9.66 -5.45 4.02
N PHE A 67 -8.72 -5.81 3.14
CA PHE A 67 -7.30 -5.54 3.33
C PHE A 67 -7.02 -4.04 3.47
N LEU A 68 -7.55 -3.20 2.57
CA LEU A 68 -7.35 -1.76 2.61
C LEU A 68 -7.98 -1.11 3.85
N PHE A 69 -9.14 -1.61 4.29
CA PHE A 69 -9.75 -1.17 5.55
C PHE A 69 -8.86 -1.51 6.75
N TYR A 70 -8.36 -2.75 6.81
CA TYR A 70 -7.47 -3.18 7.89
C TYR A 70 -6.21 -2.31 7.95
N VAL A 71 -5.52 -2.13 6.82
CA VAL A 71 -4.30 -1.29 6.77
C VAL A 71 -4.63 0.15 7.16
N ALA A 72 -5.68 0.75 6.62
CA ALA A 72 -6.07 2.11 7.00
C ALA A 72 -6.40 2.23 8.50
N ALA A 73 -7.09 1.25 9.08
CA ALA A 73 -7.39 1.26 10.51
C ALA A 73 -6.12 1.15 11.35
N GLU A 74 -5.20 0.27 10.95
CA GLU A 74 -3.89 0.10 11.58
C GLU A 74 -3.08 1.42 11.59
N GLU A 75 -3.03 2.16 10.47
CA GLU A 75 -2.31 3.46 10.35
C GLU A 75 -2.77 4.53 11.36
N ILE A 76 -4.03 4.47 11.83
CA ILE A 76 -4.58 5.42 12.82
C ILE A 76 -4.85 4.76 14.17
N SER A 77 -4.22 3.61 14.42
CA SER A 77 -4.34 2.84 15.66
C SER A 77 -5.78 2.52 16.02
N TRP A 78 -6.52 2.01 15.03
CA TRP A 78 -7.94 1.68 15.07
C TRP A 78 -8.84 2.85 15.49
N GLY A 79 -8.40 4.09 15.25
CA GLY A 79 -9.10 5.31 15.63
C GLY A 79 -8.67 5.88 16.98
N GLU A 80 -7.81 5.19 17.74
CA GLU A 80 -7.28 5.67 19.02
C GLU A 80 -6.72 7.09 18.90
N ARG A 81 -6.02 7.40 17.81
CA ARG A 81 -5.46 8.75 17.58
C ARG A 81 -6.52 9.85 17.45
N VAL A 82 -7.74 9.50 17.08
CA VAL A 82 -8.86 10.45 16.90
C VAL A 82 -9.66 10.63 18.20
N HIS A 83 -9.98 9.53 18.89
CA HIS A 83 -10.86 9.58 20.07
C HIS A 83 -10.13 9.41 21.41
N GLY A 84 -8.85 9.01 21.39
CA GLY A 84 -7.96 8.88 22.56
C GLY A 84 -8.12 7.57 23.35
N TRP A 85 -9.01 6.67 22.94
CA TRP A 85 -9.34 5.46 23.71
C TRP A 85 -8.61 4.27 23.10
N GLY A 86 -7.68 3.68 23.84
CA GLY A 86 -6.93 2.51 23.40
C GLY A 86 -7.25 1.27 24.23
N VAL A 87 -6.81 0.12 23.73
CA VAL A 87 -6.85 -1.16 24.43
C VAL A 87 -5.55 -1.32 25.23
N GLU A 88 -5.65 -1.16 26.54
CA GLU A 88 -4.49 -1.17 27.44
C GLU A 88 -3.63 -2.44 27.32
N ALA A 89 -4.28 -3.60 27.15
CA ALA A 89 -3.57 -4.88 26.97
C ALA A 89 -2.69 -4.90 25.71
N LEU A 90 -3.06 -4.18 24.65
CA LEU A 90 -2.25 -4.03 23.44
C LEU A 90 -1.14 -3.01 23.67
N ARG A 91 -1.47 -1.83 24.24
CA ARG A 91 -0.50 -0.77 24.51
C ARG A 91 0.70 -1.23 25.35
N GLN A 92 0.48 -2.14 26.31
CA GLN A 92 1.53 -2.68 27.18
C GLN A 92 2.60 -3.48 26.45
N ILE A 93 2.26 -4.08 25.31
CA ILE A 93 3.16 -4.92 24.50
C ILE A 93 3.52 -4.29 23.15
N ASN A 94 2.99 -3.10 22.88
CA ASN A 94 3.19 -2.34 21.65
C ASN A 94 4.40 -1.41 21.81
N ALA A 95 5.28 -1.36 20.80
CA ALA A 95 6.50 -0.55 20.86
C ALA A 95 6.22 0.96 21.01
N GLN A 96 5.11 1.44 20.46
CA GLN A 96 4.69 2.84 20.46
C GLN A 96 3.58 3.15 21.47
N LYS A 97 3.19 2.17 22.30
CA LYS A 97 2.08 2.29 23.27
C LYS A 97 0.73 2.65 22.63
N GLU A 98 0.50 2.19 21.40
CA GLU A 98 -0.75 2.40 20.66
C GLU A 98 -1.57 1.10 20.53
N THR A 99 -2.84 1.22 20.14
CA THR A 99 -3.72 0.10 19.76
C THR A 99 -3.59 -0.19 18.28
N ASN A 100 -2.45 -0.75 17.88
CA ASN A 100 -2.30 -1.37 16.58
C ASN A 100 -1.48 -2.67 16.68
N ILE A 101 -1.56 -3.48 15.64
CA ILE A 101 -0.91 -4.78 15.60
C ILE A 101 0.48 -4.65 14.95
N HIS A 102 0.66 -3.76 13.98
CA HIS A 102 1.92 -3.64 13.26
C HIS A 102 3.07 -3.11 14.12
N ASN A 103 2.81 -2.36 15.21
CA ASN A 103 3.86 -1.95 16.16
C ASN A 103 4.16 -2.99 17.25
N LEU A 104 3.56 -4.18 17.20
CA LEU A 104 3.99 -5.28 18.05
C LEU A 104 5.39 -5.73 17.60
N PRO A 105 6.37 -5.88 18.52
CA PRO A 105 7.73 -6.29 18.14
C PRO A 105 7.79 -7.59 17.33
N ALA A 106 6.88 -8.53 17.61
CA ALA A 106 6.77 -9.77 16.86
C ALA A 106 6.36 -9.57 15.39
N VAL A 107 5.56 -8.52 15.10
CA VAL A 107 5.06 -8.20 13.76
C VAL A 107 6.05 -7.32 13.00
N GLN A 108 6.70 -6.37 13.68
CA GLN A 108 7.70 -5.48 13.08
C GLN A 108 8.82 -6.25 12.38
N ASN A 109 9.24 -7.40 12.94
CA ASN A 109 10.24 -8.28 12.33
C ASN A 109 9.84 -8.81 10.94
N TYR A 110 8.56 -8.80 10.59
CA TYR A 110 8.04 -9.28 9.31
C TYR A 110 7.52 -8.17 8.40
N LEU A 111 7.53 -6.90 8.83
CA LEU A 111 7.00 -5.79 8.02
C LEU A 111 7.80 -5.58 6.75
N HIS A 112 9.15 -5.53 6.82
CA HIS A 112 9.99 -5.30 5.64
C HIS A 112 9.77 -6.38 4.58
N VAL A 113 9.80 -7.66 4.96
CA VAL A 113 9.54 -8.77 4.04
C VAL A 113 8.12 -8.73 3.48
N SER A 114 7.14 -8.26 4.26
CA SER A 114 5.76 -8.08 3.80
C SER A 114 5.67 -6.98 2.74
N PHE A 115 6.35 -5.85 2.92
CA PHE A 115 6.44 -4.78 1.91
C PHE A 115 7.16 -5.23 0.65
N ILE A 116 8.24 -6.00 0.77
CA ILE A 116 8.93 -6.58 -0.40
C ILE A 116 8.00 -7.51 -1.16
N ALA A 117 7.36 -8.45 -0.47
CA ALA A 117 6.45 -9.42 -1.08
C ALA A 117 5.24 -8.73 -1.72
N ALA A 118 4.58 -7.81 -1.02
CA ALA A 118 3.47 -7.04 -1.55
C ALA A 118 3.90 -6.16 -2.74
N GLY A 119 5.07 -5.54 -2.66
CA GLY A 119 5.63 -4.71 -3.72
C GLY A 119 5.94 -5.50 -5.00
N LEU A 120 6.52 -6.69 -4.88
CA LEU A 120 6.74 -7.60 -6.01
C LEU A 120 5.42 -8.15 -6.56
N PHE A 121 4.46 -8.46 -5.68
CA PHE A 121 3.16 -8.98 -6.07
C PHE A 121 2.34 -7.94 -6.84
N PHE A 122 2.08 -6.78 -6.25
CA PHE A 122 1.32 -5.70 -6.86
C PHE A 122 2.08 -5.02 -8.01
N GLY A 123 3.41 -5.02 -7.96
CA GLY A 123 4.27 -4.42 -8.98
C GLY A 123 4.46 -5.28 -10.22
N PHE A 124 4.42 -6.62 -10.10
CA PHE A 124 4.76 -7.52 -11.19
C PHE A 124 3.87 -8.77 -11.25
N ALA A 125 3.90 -9.62 -10.23
CA ALA A 125 3.30 -10.96 -10.30
C ALA A 125 1.79 -10.93 -10.56
N GLY A 126 1.06 -10.01 -9.90
CA GLY A 126 -0.40 -9.90 -9.96
C GLY A 126 -0.90 -9.70 -11.38
N TRP A 127 -0.44 -8.65 -12.08
CA TRP A 127 -0.88 -8.41 -13.46
C TRP A 127 -0.22 -9.36 -14.47
N ARG A 128 0.96 -9.91 -14.18
CA ARG A 128 1.68 -10.80 -15.11
C ARG A 128 1.12 -12.21 -15.16
N TRP A 129 0.69 -12.75 -14.02
CA TRP A 129 0.20 -14.13 -13.90
C TRP A 129 -1.31 -14.20 -13.68
N MET A 130 -1.92 -13.16 -13.13
CA MET A 130 -3.37 -13.08 -12.93
C MET A 130 -3.97 -11.83 -13.62
N PRO A 131 -3.70 -11.61 -14.93
CA PRO A 131 -4.15 -10.41 -15.65
C PRO A 131 -5.68 -10.25 -15.70
N ARG A 132 -6.41 -11.35 -15.47
CA ARG A 132 -7.88 -11.38 -15.46
C ARG A 132 -8.49 -10.83 -14.18
N ILE A 133 -7.74 -10.68 -13.09
CA ILE A 133 -8.29 -10.19 -11.81
C ILE A 133 -8.15 -8.66 -11.75
N ASP A 134 -9.29 -7.97 -11.81
CA ASP A 134 -9.33 -6.50 -11.90
C ASP A 134 -8.83 -5.79 -10.62
N ALA A 135 -8.96 -6.46 -9.47
CA ALA A 135 -8.55 -5.94 -8.18
C ALA A 135 -7.02 -5.76 -8.08
N TRP A 136 -6.24 -6.56 -8.82
CA TRP A 136 -4.79 -6.40 -8.85
C TRP A 136 -4.38 -5.14 -9.59
N PRO A 137 -3.42 -4.37 -9.06
CA PRO A 137 -2.95 -3.16 -9.72
C PRO A 137 -2.52 -3.40 -11.16
N ALA A 138 -3.02 -2.57 -12.07
CA ALA A 138 -2.63 -2.65 -13.48
C ALA A 138 -1.15 -2.29 -13.68
N ARG A 139 -0.52 -2.84 -14.73
CA ARG A 139 0.90 -2.62 -15.09
C ARG A 139 1.35 -1.15 -15.06
N ARG A 140 0.48 -0.19 -15.39
CA ARG A 140 0.82 1.24 -15.35
C ARG A 140 1.13 1.77 -13.94
N TYR A 141 0.71 1.07 -12.90
CA TYR A 141 1.00 1.41 -11.50
C TYR A 141 2.18 0.63 -10.93
N SER A 142 2.83 -0.25 -11.70
CA SER A 142 3.89 -1.13 -11.22
C SER A 142 4.99 -0.42 -10.43
N LEU A 143 5.42 0.76 -10.89
CA LEU A 143 6.52 1.49 -10.25
C LEU A 143 6.18 1.97 -8.83
N TYR A 144 4.90 2.18 -8.51
CA TYR A 144 4.50 2.53 -7.14
C TYR A 144 4.82 1.42 -6.13
N PHE A 145 4.92 0.18 -6.60
CA PHE A 145 5.13 -1.01 -5.78
C PHE A 145 6.56 -1.54 -5.86
N LEU A 146 7.13 -1.55 -7.08
CA LEU A 146 8.50 -2.06 -7.30
C LEU A 146 9.56 -1.16 -6.66
N ILE A 147 9.33 0.15 -6.59
CA ILE A 147 10.24 1.07 -5.88
C ILE A 147 10.24 0.75 -4.38
N VAL A 148 9.08 0.46 -3.80
CA VAL A 148 8.97 0.08 -2.37
C VAL A 148 9.67 -1.24 -2.10
N ALA A 149 9.45 -2.25 -2.95
CA ALA A 149 10.15 -3.53 -2.81
C ALA A 149 11.67 -3.39 -2.94
N LEU A 150 12.14 -2.59 -3.92
CA LEU A 150 13.56 -2.33 -4.12
C LEU A 150 14.18 -1.64 -2.91
N PHE A 151 13.49 -0.62 -2.38
CA PHE A 151 13.97 0.09 -1.20
C PHE A 151 14.11 -0.83 0.01
N TYR A 152 13.05 -1.58 0.38
CA TYR A 152 13.12 -2.47 1.54
C TYR A 152 14.17 -3.57 1.35
N THR A 153 14.32 -4.08 0.13
CA THR A 153 15.40 -5.05 -0.18
C THR A 153 16.78 -4.41 0.03
N TYR A 154 16.98 -3.19 -0.45
CA TYR A 154 18.25 -2.48 -0.28
C TYR A 154 18.51 -2.08 1.18
N PHE A 155 17.46 -1.69 1.89
CA PHE A 155 17.49 -1.33 3.32
C PHE A 155 17.96 -2.54 4.16
N ASP A 156 17.36 -3.70 3.95
CA ASP A 156 17.76 -4.94 4.64
C ASP A 156 19.16 -5.40 4.24
N LEU A 157 19.48 -5.36 2.95
CA LEU A 157 20.83 -5.72 2.48
C LEU A 157 21.89 -4.81 3.08
N SER A 158 21.64 -3.49 3.16
CA SER A 158 22.60 -2.53 3.74
C SER A 158 22.94 -2.87 5.19
N TRP A 159 21.94 -3.26 5.98
CA TRP A 159 22.14 -3.70 7.36
C TRP A 159 22.99 -4.98 7.43
N ILE A 160 22.73 -5.95 6.55
CA ILE A 160 23.47 -7.21 6.51
C ILE A 160 24.92 -6.98 6.06
N THR A 161 25.17 -6.12 5.07
CA THR A 161 26.48 -5.96 4.44
C THR A 161 27.38 -4.94 5.12
N HIS A 162 26.81 -3.89 5.73
CA HIS A 162 27.57 -2.77 6.28
C HIS A 162 27.38 -2.57 7.78
N ALA A 163 26.55 -3.39 8.44
CA ALA A 163 26.14 -3.23 9.85
C ALA A 163 25.50 -1.86 10.20
N GLU A 164 25.31 -1.00 9.20
CA GLU A 164 24.63 0.29 9.27
C GLU A 164 23.48 0.27 8.27
N ARG A 165 22.34 0.83 8.68
CA ARG A 165 21.18 1.01 7.79
C ARG A 165 21.36 2.30 6.99
N ILE A 166 20.95 2.27 5.73
CA ILE A 166 20.75 3.50 4.95
C ILE A 166 19.70 4.40 5.63
N ARG A 167 19.62 5.67 5.18
CA ARG A 167 18.67 6.65 5.73
C ARG A 167 17.25 6.08 5.81
N ASN A 168 16.58 6.32 6.95
CA ASN A 168 15.25 5.80 7.21
C ASN A 168 14.17 6.62 6.50
N ASP A 169 13.95 6.30 5.22
CA ASP A 169 12.93 6.92 4.37
C ASP A 169 11.67 6.04 4.23
N GLN A 170 11.42 5.14 5.20
CA GLN A 170 10.37 4.11 5.13
C GLN A 170 8.99 4.72 4.88
N GLU A 171 8.54 5.65 5.72
CA GLU A 171 7.20 6.26 5.64
C GLU A 171 6.92 6.90 4.28
N GLY A 172 7.91 7.62 3.72
CA GLY A 172 7.76 8.29 2.43
C GLY A 172 7.58 7.32 1.26
N LEU A 173 8.14 6.11 1.37
CA LEU A 173 8.02 5.07 0.36
C LEU A 173 6.80 4.19 0.58
N GLU A 174 6.39 3.93 1.80
CA GLU A 174 5.11 3.26 2.09
C GLU A 174 3.91 4.06 1.54
N LEU A 175 3.96 5.40 1.65
CA LEU A 175 2.98 6.28 1.03
C LEU A 175 2.87 6.06 -0.50
N LEU A 176 3.97 5.73 -1.17
CA LEU A 176 3.96 5.43 -2.60
C LEU A 176 3.09 4.20 -2.90
N MET A 177 3.18 3.14 -2.09
CA MET A 177 2.34 1.95 -2.21
C MET A 177 0.86 2.30 -1.99
N ALA A 178 0.54 3.08 -0.95
CA ALA A 178 -0.81 3.53 -0.65
C ALA A 178 -1.43 4.32 -1.81
N VAL A 179 -0.68 5.26 -2.38
CA VAL A 179 -1.09 6.05 -3.56
C VAL A 179 -1.30 5.16 -4.78
N GLY A 180 -0.44 4.17 -5.02
CA GLY A 180 -0.59 3.23 -6.13
C GLY A 180 -1.92 2.45 -6.07
N LEU A 181 -2.27 1.96 -4.89
CA LEU A 181 -3.55 1.26 -4.64
C LEU A 181 -4.74 2.20 -4.80
N PHE A 182 -4.66 3.42 -4.26
CA PHE A 182 -5.69 4.44 -4.41
C PHE A 182 -5.96 4.79 -5.88
N LEU A 183 -4.92 5.07 -6.66
CA LEU A 183 -5.06 5.43 -8.07
C LEU A 183 -5.67 4.29 -8.88
N HIS A 184 -5.28 3.05 -8.59
CA HIS A 184 -5.86 1.86 -9.23
C HIS A 184 -7.35 1.70 -8.89
N ALA A 185 -7.70 1.70 -7.61
CA ALA A 185 -9.08 1.56 -7.17
C ALA A 185 -9.96 2.70 -7.68
N ARG A 186 -9.46 3.95 -7.64
CA ARG A 186 -10.15 5.14 -8.17
C ARG A 186 -10.43 5.02 -9.66
N GLN A 187 -9.48 4.52 -10.46
CA GLN A 187 -9.74 4.31 -11.89
C GLN A 187 -10.94 3.39 -12.08
N TRP A 188 -10.98 2.24 -11.39
CA TRP A 188 -12.10 1.31 -11.53
C TRP A 188 -13.44 1.86 -11.03
N ALA A 189 -13.41 2.65 -9.96
CA ALA A 189 -14.60 3.20 -9.34
C ALA A 189 -15.28 4.32 -10.16
N PHE A 190 -14.51 5.07 -10.95
CA PHE A 190 -14.99 6.25 -11.68
C PHE A 190 -14.81 6.18 -13.19
N ASN A 191 -13.75 5.54 -13.69
CA ASN A 191 -13.38 5.46 -15.09
C ASN A 191 -12.99 4.01 -15.47
N PRO A 192 -13.90 3.02 -15.33
CA PRO A 192 -13.57 1.63 -15.63
C PRO A 192 -13.07 1.52 -17.10
N PRO A 193 -11.99 0.76 -17.37
CA PRO A 193 -11.50 0.55 -18.72
C PRO A 193 -12.63 0.06 -19.64
N SER A 194 -12.69 0.58 -20.86
CA SER A 194 -13.69 0.13 -21.86
C SER A 194 -13.51 -1.35 -22.16
N LEU A 195 -14.60 -2.02 -22.54
CA LEU A 195 -14.59 -3.46 -22.89
C LEU A 195 -13.58 -3.79 -24.00
N ALA A 196 -13.31 -2.85 -24.92
CA ALA A 196 -12.30 -2.99 -25.97
C ALA A 196 -10.87 -3.11 -25.41
N ALA A 197 -10.52 -2.31 -24.39
CA ALA A 197 -9.20 -2.36 -23.74
C ALA A 197 -8.99 -3.59 -22.84
N ALA A 198 -10.04 -4.40 -22.61
CA ALA A 198 -9.94 -5.69 -21.94
C ALA A 198 -9.65 -6.85 -22.91
N ALA A 199 -10.02 -6.71 -24.19
CA ALA A 199 -9.74 -7.69 -25.24
C ALA A 199 -8.26 -7.71 -25.64
N ASP A 200 -7.60 -6.54 -25.68
CA ASP A 200 -6.15 -6.42 -25.93
C ASP A 200 -5.26 -6.96 -24.79
N ARG A 201 -5.85 -7.52 -23.72
CA ARG A 201 -5.12 -8.17 -22.61
C ARG A 201 -4.89 -9.66 -22.83
N GLU A 202 -5.28 -10.20 -23.98
CA GLU A 202 -4.83 -11.54 -24.38
C GLU A 202 -3.31 -11.52 -24.55
N PRO A 203 -2.54 -12.40 -23.87
CA PRO A 203 -1.17 -12.62 -24.27
C PRO A 203 -1.21 -13.11 -25.72
N ALA A 204 -0.47 -12.43 -26.61
CA ALA A 204 -0.27 -12.88 -27.97
C ALA A 204 -0.04 -14.40 -27.95
N GLY A 205 -0.86 -15.12 -28.71
CA GLY A 205 -0.93 -16.58 -28.69
C GLY A 205 0.45 -17.21 -28.64
N SER A 206 0.59 -18.24 -27.82
CA SER A 206 1.68 -19.19 -27.97
C SER A 206 1.76 -19.60 -29.44
N PRO A 207 2.89 -19.39 -30.13
CA PRO A 207 3.08 -20.01 -31.43
C PRO A 207 3.05 -21.53 -31.20
N ASP A 208 2.23 -22.21 -32.00
CA ASP A 208 2.13 -23.66 -32.09
C ASP A 208 3.49 -24.35 -32.29
#